data_AF-A0A7W3TI25-F1
#
_entry.id   AF-A0A7W3TI25-F1
#
_cell.length_a   1.000
_cell.length_b   1.000
_cell.length_c   1.000
_cell.angle_alpha   90.00
_cell.angle_beta   90.00
_cell.angle_gamma   90.00
#
_symmetry.space_group_name_H-M   'P 1'
#
loop_
_entity.id
_entity.type
_entity.pdbx_description
1 polymer ?
#
loop_
_entity_poly.entity_id
_entity_poly.type
_entity_poly.pdbx_seq_one_letter_code
_entity_poly.pdbx_strand_id
1 'polypeptide(L)'
;MSRPTNAPTAAGTARAAAEAIRALNHLTFRPDARAEWEMPGDVYAVIGALAELVERLPQTLGQAGELLEALHASGRLRHDSGDGEQLAADVAAFGIETQEAAGTAGRLADGLRHAHNALARIGHRDEEER
;
A
#
# COMPACT_ATOMS: atom_id res chain seq x y z
N MET A 1 17.10 -27.34 1.68
CA MET A 1 15.81 -27.19 2.40
C MET A 1 14.77 -26.70 1.41
N SER A 2 13.86 -27.57 0.98
CA SER A 2 12.73 -27.16 0.12
C SER A 2 11.75 -26.31 0.92
N ARG A 3 11.44 -25.11 0.44
CA ARG A 3 10.31 -24.32 0.96
C ARG A 3 9.01 -25.10 0.69
N PRO A 4 8.05 -25.13 1.63
CA PRO A 4 6.74 -25.71 1.38
C PRO A 4 6.07 -24.96 0.22
N THR A 5 5.61 -25.70 -0.78
CA THR A 5 5.06 -25.24 -2.07
C THR A 5 3.71 -24.51 -1.98
N ASN A 6 3.21 -24.22 -0.77
CA ASN A 6 1.88 -23.67 -0.53
C ASN A 6 1.86 -22.36 0.27
N ALA A 7 3.03 -21.78 0.61
CA ALA A 7 3.09 -20.49 1.29
C ALA A 7 3.05 -19.34 0.27
N PRO A 8 2.26 -18.27 0.51
CA PRO A 8 2.24 -17.12 -0.37
C PRO A 8 3.63 -16.46 -0.43
N THR A 9 4.04 -16.04 -1.63
CA THR A 9 5.28 -15.28 -1.83
C THR A 9 5.02 -13.79 -1.59
N ALA A 10 6.04 -13.00 -1.24
CA ALA A 10 5.89 -11.55 -1.07
C ALA A 10 5.28 -10.88 -2.31
N ALA A 11 5.74 -11.25 -3.51
CA ALA A 11 5.18 -10.78 -4.77
C ALA A 11 3.73 -11.27 -4.99
N GLY A 12 3.41 -12.51 -4.58
CA GLY A 12 2.04 -13.03 -4.61
C GLY A 12 1.09 -12.24 -3.72
N THR A 13 1.51 -11.95 -2.49
CA THR A 13 0.74 -11.14 -1.54
C THR A 13 0.54 -9.70 -2.04
N ALA A 14 1.58 -9.07 -2.61
CA ALA A 14 1.47 -7.75 -3.21
C ALA A 14 0.48 -7.71 -4.38
N ARG A 15 0.48 -8.75 -5.24
CA ARG A 15 -0.52 -8.89 -6.32
C ARG A 15 -1.93 -9.08 -5.77
N ALA A 16 -2.10 -9.90 -4.73
CA ALA A 16 -3.40 -10.10 -4.10
C ALA A 16 -3.95 -8.78 -3.50
N ALA A 17 -3.09 -7.94 -2.90
CA ALA A 17 -3.48 -6.61 -2.45
C ALA A 17 -3.94 -5.71 -3.61
N ALA A 18 -3.23 -5.72 -4.74
CA ALA A 18 -3.63 -4.97 -5.93
C ALA A 18 -5.00 -5.43 -6.48
N GLU A 19 -5.27 -6.74 -6.51
CA GLU A 19 -6.56 -7.27 -6.92
C GLU A 19 -7.69 -6.92 -5.92
N ALA A 20 -7.39 -6.87 -4.62
CA ALA A 20 -8.35 -6.42 -3.61
C ALA A 20 -8.72 -4.94 -3.82
N ILE A 21 -7.74 -4.06 -4.10
CA ILE A 21 -8.00 -2.65 -4.44
C ILE A 21 -8.81 -2.54 -5.74
N ARG A 22 -8.51 -3.35 -6.75
CA ARG A 22 -9.31 -3.41 -7.98
C ARG A 22 -10.77 -3.79 -7.70
N ALA A 23 -10.99 -4.83 -6.89
CA ALA A 23 -12.33 -5.26 -6.49
C ALA A 23 -13.07 -4.15 -5.73
N LEU A 24 -12.41 -3.48 -4.78
CA LEU A 24 -12.95 -2.33 -4.06
C LEU A 24 -13.35 -1.18 -5.02
N ASN A 25 -12.49 -0.85 -5.99
CA ASN A 25 -12.80 0.17 -7.00
C ASN A 25 -14.03 -0.20 -7.83
N HIS A 26 -14.23 -1.47 -8.15
CA HIS A 26 -15.42 -1.92 -8.85
C HIS A 26 -16.69 -1.77 -8.00
N LEU A 27 -16.63 -2.16 -6.72
CA LEU A 27 -17.76 -2.05 -5.78
C LEU A 27 -18.17 -0.59 -5.54
N THR A 28 -17.21 0.33 -5.46
CA THR A 28 -17.48 1.75 -5.20
C THR A 28 -17.89 2.55 -6.46
N PHE A 29 -17.53 2.08 -7.67
CA PHE A 29 -17.89 2.75 -8.92
C PHE A 29 -19.32 2.48 -9.40
N ARG A 30 -19.81 1.25 -9.21
CA ARG A 30 -21.18 0.84 -9.55
C ARG A 30 -21.73 -0.01 -8.40
N PRO A 31 -22.09 0.63 -7.27
CA PRO A 31 -22.55 -0.10 -6.11
C PRO A 31 -23.85 -0.83 -6.45
N ASP A 32 -23.88 -2.11 -6.11
CA ASP A 32 -25.09 -2.92 -6.04
C ASP A 32 -25.43 -3.19 -4.57
N ALA A 33 -26.51 -3.93 -4.30
CA ALA A 33 -26.94 -4.24 -2.94
C ALA A 33 -25.87 -5.00 -2.10
N ARG A 34 -24.82 -5.57 -2.71
CA ARG A 34 -23.72 -6.23 -2.00
C ARG A 34 -22.55 -5.31 -1.68
N ALA A 35 -22.49 -4.14 -2.32
CA ALA A 35 -21.43 -3.19 -2.11
C ALA A 35 -21.52 -2.52 -0.74
N GLU A 36 -22.71 -2.51 -0.11
CA GLU A 36 -22.98 -1.82 1.17
C GLU A 36 -22.33 -0.42 1.12
N TRP A 37 -22.67 0.35 0.08
CA TRP A 37 -22.01 1.60 -0.31
C TRP A 37 -23.03 2.69 -0.61
N GLU A 38 -23.86 2.98 0.38
CA GLU A 38 -25.02 3.88 0.26
C GLU A 38 -24.98 5.00 1.32
N MET A 39 -24.36 4.73 2.47
CA MET A 39 -24.40 5.56 3.66
C MET A 39 -23.02 6.17 3.99
N PRO A 40 -22.96 7.33 4.68
CA PRO A 40 -21.70 7.88 5.16
C PRO A 40 -20.89 6.91 6.05
N GLY A 41 -21.57 6.01 6.78
CA GLY A 41 -20.94 4.96 7.58
C GLY A 41 -20.13 3.96 6.75
N ASP A 42 -20.54 3.70 5.52
CA ASP A 42 -19.85 2.79 4.60
C ASP A 42 -18.54 3.43 4.13
N VAL A 43 -18.60 4.72 3.79
CA VAL A 43 -17.41 5.53 3.45
C VAL A 43 -16.44 5.58 4.62
N TYR A 44 -16.95 5.74 5.84
CA TYR A 44 -16.13 5.69 7.07
C TYR A 44 -15.38 4.35 7.17
N ALA A 45 -16.08 3.22 7.04
CA ALA A 45 -15.46 1.91 7.12
C ALA A 45 -14.37 1.70 6.05
N VAL A 46 -14.63 2.07 4.80
CA VAL A 46 -13.66 1.92 3.71
C VAL A 46 -12.44 2.81 3.89
N ILE A 47 -12.62 4.09 4.26
CA ILE A 47 -11.49 5.01 4.48
C ILE A 47 -10.64 4.53 5.67
N GLY A 48 -11.25 4.01 6.73
CA GLY A 48 -10.53 3.42 7.87
C GLY A 48 -9.67 2.23 7.46
N ALA A 49 -10.23 1.30 6.66
CA ALA A 49 -9.50 0.14 6.16
C ALA A 49 -8.35 0.53 5.19
N LEU A 50 -8.56 1.55 4.35
CA LEU A 50 -7.51 2.07 3.47
C LEU A 50 -6.38 2.73 4.26
N ALA A 51 -6.70 3.45 5.35
CA ALA A 51 -5.69 4.04 6.23
C ALA A 51 -4.79 2.94 6.81
N GLU A 52 -5.39 1.87 7.36
CA GLU A 52 -4.64 0.73 7.91
C GLU A 52 -3.75 0.05 6.85
N LEU A 53 -4.25 -0.13 5.63
CA LEU A 53 -3.46 -0.70 4.54
C LEU A 53 -2.24 0.16 4.23
N VAL A 54 -2.43 1.47 4.08
CA VAL A 54 -1.35 2.40 3.72
C VAL A 54 -0.33 2.53 4.85
N GLU A 55 -0.75 2.48 6.11
CA GLU A 55 0.15 2.51 7.29
C GLU A 55 1.18 1.38 7.31
N ARG A 56 0.90 0.27 6.62
CA ARG A 56 1.79 -0.90 6.55
C ARG A 56 2.80 -0.82 5.40
N LEU A 57 2.56 0.02 4.40
CA LEU A 57 3.42 0.16 3.23
C LEU A 57 4.85 0.64 3.56
N PRO A 58 5.07 1.62 4.48
CA PRO A 58 6.41 2.07 4.84
C PRO A 58 7.34 0.93 5.25
N GLN A 59 6.83 -0.04 6.03
CA GLN A 59 7.62 -1.18 6.47
C GLN A 59 8.08 -2.05 5.30
N THR A 60 7.18 -2.35 4.35
CA THR A 60 7.51 -3.19 3.19
C THR A 60 8.52 -2.49 2.27
N LEU A 61 8.39 -1.17 2.11
CA LEU A 61 9.31 -0.35 1.32
C LEU A 61 10.70 -0.29 1.96
N GLY A 62 10.78 -0.09 3.28
CA GLY A 62 12.05 -0.15 4.02
C GLY A 62 12.75 -1.51 3.88
N GLN A 63 11.99 -2.60 4.03
CA GLN A 63 12.51 -3.96 3.85
C GLN A 63 13.04 -4.22 2.43
N ALA A 64 12.44 -3.61 1.40
CA ALA A 64 12.94 -3.71 0.03
C ALA A 64 14.29 -3.01 -0.14
N GLY A 65 14.44 -1.79 0.43
CA GLY A 65 15.71 -1.06 0.46
C GLY A 65 16.81 -1.83 1.17
N GLU A 66 16.54 -2.30 2.39
CA GLU A 66 17.49 -3.10 3.21
C GLU A 66 17.97 -4.37 2.48
N LEU A 67 17.06 -5.07 1.78
CA LEU A 67 17.42 -6.26 1.03
C LEU A 67 18.42 -5.94 -0.09
N LEU A 68 18.17 -4.86 -0.85
CA LEU A 68 19.05 -4.50 -1.97
C LEU A 68 20.42 -4.05 -1.48
N GLU A 69 20.47 -3.25 -0.40
CA GLU A 69 21.71 -2.82 0.24
C GLU A 69 22.52 -4.03 0.74
N ALA A 70 21.89 -4.99 1.41
CA ALA A 70 22.56 -6.20 1.89
C ALA A 70 23.11 -7.07 0.75
N LEU A 71 22.39 -7.17 -0.37
CA LEU A 71 22.88 -7.88 -1.56
C LEU A 71 24.05 -7.15 -2.22
N HIS A 72 24.03 -5.82 -2.25
CA HIS A 72 25.14 -5.00 -2.76
C HIS A 72 26.39 -5.15 -1.89
N ALA A 73 26.26 -4.96 -0.57
CA ALA A 73 27.35 -5.06 0.39
C ALA A 73 28.01 -6.46 0.43
N SER A 74 27.27 -7.51 0.09
CA SER A 74 27.78 -8.88 -0.01
C SER A 74 28.36 -9.24 -1.38
N GLY A 75 28.43 -8.29 -2.33
CA GLY A 75 28.95 -8.52 -3.69
C GLY A 75 28.10 -9.46 -4.53
N ARG A 76 26.80 -9.59 -4.20
CA ARG A 76 25.87 -10.53 -4.86
C ARG A 76 25.08 -9.89 -6.02
N LEU A 77 25.28 -8.60 -6.26
CA LEU A 77 24.67 -7.88 -7.37
C LEU A 77 25.68 -7.67 -8.50
N ARG A 78 25.16 -7.58 -9.73
CA ARG A 78 25.91 -7.14 -10.91
C ARG A 78 25.02 -6.19 -11.69
N HIS A 79 25.62 -5.18 -12.31
CA HIS A 79 24.93 -4.37 -13.31
C HIS A 79 25.06 -5.06 -14.68
N ASP A 80 24.06 -4.95 -15.54
CA ASP A 80 24.05 -5.67 -16.82
C ASP A 80 25.10 -5.17 -17.82
N SER A 81 25.52 -3.91 -17.71
CA SER A 81 26.66 -3.39 -18.47
C SER A 81 28.03 -3.87 -17.97
N GLY A 82 28.08 -4.51 -16.79
CA GLY A 82 29.32 -4.83 -16.08
C GLY A 82 29.93 -3.65 -15.32
N ASP A 83 29.30 -2.48 -15.34
CA ASP A 83 29.77 -1.27 -14.65
C ASP A 83 29.44 -1.31 -13.15
N GLY A 84 30.49 -1.39 -12.32
CA GLY A 84 30.36 -1.41 -10.87
C GLY A 84 30.03 -0.05 -10.24
N GLU A 85 30.39 1.05 -10.89
CA GLU A 85 30.06 2.41 -10.43
C GLU A 85 28.58 2.69 -10.68
N GLN A 86 28.08 2.34 -11.87
CA GLN A 86 26.65 2.42 -12.17
C GLN A 86 25.82 1.52 -11.23
N LEU A 87 26.31 0.32 -10.91
CA LEU A 87 25.66 -0.55 -9.92
C LEU A 87 25.47 0.16 -8.57
N ALA A 88 26.52 0.79 -8.06
CA ALA A 88 26.48 1.47 -6.77
C ALA A 88 25.52 2.67 -6.82
N ALA A 89 25.53 3.43 -7.92
CA ALA A 89 24.61 4.54 -8.14
C ALA A 89 23.14 4.09 -8.15
N ASP A 90 22.82 3.01 -8.86
CA ASP A 90 21.44 2.50 -8.98
C ASP A 90 20.92 1.91 -7.65
N VAL A 91 21.78 1.23 -6.89
CA VAL A 91 21.43 0.73 -5.54
C VAL A 91 21.13 1.91 -4.61
N ALA A 92 21.96 2.95 -4.63
CA ALA A 92 21.74 4.15 -3.82
C ALA A 92 20.44 4.88 -4.23
N ALA A 93 20.19 5.03 -5.53
CA ALA A 93 18.98 5.63 -6.05
C ALA A 93 17.73 4.83 -5.60
N PHE A 94 17.74 3.51 -5.72
CA PHE A 94 16.63 2.67 -5.25
C PHE A 94 16.36 2.84 -3.74
N GLY A 95 17.41 2.95 -2.91
CA GLY A 95 17.28 3.22 -1.48
C GLY A 95 16.58 4.55 -1.20
N ILE A 96 16.99 5.62 -1.90
CA ILE A 96 16.38 6.95 -1.79
C ILE A 96 14.89 6.88 -2.19
N GLU A 97 14.59 6.33 -3.36
CA GLU A 97 13.23 6.27 -3.89
C GLU A 97 12.27 5.46 -3.00
N THR A 98 12.75 4.33 -2.44
CA THR A 98 11.93 3.53 -1.51
C THR A 98 11.68 4.24 -0.18
N GLN A 99 12.66 4.99 0.32
CA GLN A 99 12.48 5.83 1.50
C GLN A 99 11.50 6.99 1.25
N GLU A 100 11.59 7.65 0.09
CA GLU A 100 10.66 8.70 -0.31
C GLU A 100 9.22 8.17 -0.47
N ALA A 101 9.08 6.99 -1.09
CA ALA A 101 7.80 6.30 -1.20
C ALA A 101 7.23 5.96 0.20
N ALA A 102 8.06 5.52 1.14
CA ALA A 102 7.64 5.23 2.52
C ALA A 102 7.14 6.50 3.22
N GLY A 103 7.85 7.62 3.08
CA GLY A 103 7.41 8.91 3.61
C GLY A 103 6.10 9.40 2.98
N THR A 104 5.92 9.16 1.68
CA THR A 104 4.68 9.50 0.97
C THR A 104 3.50 8.64 1.42
N ALA A 105 3.71 7.34 1.64
CA ALA A 105 2.70 6.47 2.22
C ALA A 105 2.30 6.93 3.64
N GLY A 106 3.26 7.33 4.47
CA GLY A 106 2.96 7.92 5.80
C GLY A 106 2.05 9.15 5.71
N ARG A 107 2.36 10.10 4.81
CA ARG A 107 1.51 11.28 4.60
C ARG A 107 0.11 10.93 4.09
N LEU A 108 -0.01 9.91 3.24
CA LEU A 108 -1.30 9.43 2.76
C LEU A 108 -2.11 8.79 3.90
N ALA A 109 -1.49 7.98 4.75
CA ALA A 109 -2.13 7.42 5.93
C ALA A 109 -2.66 8.52 6.87
N ASP A 110 -1.87 9.56 7.13
CA ASP A 110 -2.30 10.72 7.92
C ASP A 110 -3.50 11.44 7.28
N GLY A 111 -3.44 11.67 5.97
CA GLY A 111 -4.55 12.25 5.21
C GLY A 111 -5.84 11.43 5.30
N LEU A 112 -5.73 10.10 5.18
CA LEU A 112 -6.87 9.18 5.31
C LEU A 112 -7.44 9.19 6.73
N ARG A 113 -6.59 9.19 7.77
CA ARG A 113 -7.04 9.33 9.17
C ARG A 113 -7.76 10.65 9.43
N HIS A 114 -7.27 11.74 8.87
CA HIS A 114 -7.95 13.04 8.96
C HIS A 114 -9.32 13.00 8.28
N ALA A 115 -9.42 12.41 7.09
CA ALA A 115 -10.69 12.24 6.39
C ALA A 115 -11.66 11.35 7.19
N HIS A 116 -11.18 10.23 7.72
CA HIS A 116 -11.93 9.33 8.60
C HIS A 116 -12.51 10.04 9.82
N ASN A 117 -11.68 10.84 10.52
CA ASN A 117 -12.10 11.62 11.68
C ASN A 117 -13.09 12.74 11.33
N ALA A 118 -12.99 13.30 10.12
CA ALA A 118 -13.97 14.26 9.63
C ALA A 118 -15.33 13.59 9.36
N LEU A 119 -15.32 12.41 8.73
CA LEU A 119 -16.52 11.61 8.45
C LEU A 119 -17.25 11.15 9.72
N ALA A 120 -16.53 10.91 10.82
CA ALA A 120 -17.15 10.58 12.11
C ALA A 120 -18.19 11.61 12.62
N ARG A 121 -18.15 12.83 12.08
CA ARG A 121 -19.06 13.93 12.43
C ARG A 121 -20.17 14.15 11.39
N ILE A 122 -20.25 13.31 10.37
CA ILE A 122 -21.20 13.41 9.27
C ILE A 122 -22.18 12.24 9.37
N GLY A 123 -23.46 12.54 9.60
CA GLY A 123 -24.56 11.58 9.60
C GLY A 123 -25.46 11.74 8.38
N HIS A 124 -26.21 10.69 8.05
CA HIS A 124 -27.32 10.80 7.11
C HIS A 124 -28.51 11.51 7.77
N ARG A 125 -29.26 12.32 7.03
CA ARG A 125 -30.52 12.92 7.49
C ARG A 125 -31.67 12.17 6.83
N ASP A 126 -32.57 11.62 7.63
CA ASP A 126 -33.79 10.98 7.13
C ASP A 126 -34.77 12.05 6.58
N GLU A 127 -35.51 11.74 5.52
CA GLU A 127 -36.40 12.70 4.83
C GLU A 127 -37.67 13.09 5.63
N GLU A 128 -37.89 12.59 6.85
CA GLU A 128 -39.16 12.78 7.60
C GLU A 128 -39.23 14.01 8.53
N GLU A 129 -38.24 14.88 8.57
CA GLU A 129 -38.37 16.18 9.27
C GLU A 129 -38.74 17.32 8.31
N ARG A 130 -40.02 17.36 7.90
CA ARG A 130 -40.69 18.56 7.35
C ARG A 130 -42.12 18.71 7.83
#